data_AF-A0A1G2Z6H5-F1
#
_entry.id   AF-A0A1G2Z6H5-F1
#
_cell.length_a   1.000
_cell.length_b   1.000
_cell.length_c   1.000
_cell.angle_alpha   90.00
_cell.angle_beta   90.00
_cell.angle_gamma   90.00
#
_symmetry.space_group_name_H-M   'P 1'
#
loop_
_entity.id
_entity.type
_entity.pdbx_description
1 polymer ?
#
loop_
_entity_poly.entity_id
_entity_poly.type
_entity_poly.pdbx_seq_one_letter_code
_entity_poly.pdbx_strand_id
1 'polypeptide(L)'
;MKARIIEQPARVYREADLNSPSIADLQVGTEVELGAVKKKHGTEWVAVTLSDGQRGYVPGETRIYQIKEATLLQKTVDVHAEPSLQAPVTVQYKKNDRFWIVQYKKNDRFCLVKQGEEEWVKIRDSAGNEGFIAGDTKINVVQEEPVATKGAGGKNMLFGAMWCIGGTVVTAVTYSEASSEGGTYIIAWGAIVFGALQFLKGVWQVLTASD
;
A
#
# COMPACT_ATOMS: atom_id res chain seq x y z
N MET A 1 6.84 5.31 -8.78
CA MET A 1 7.06 4.00 -8.12
C MET A 1 7.13 2.93 -9.20
N LYS A 2 8.02 1.94 -9.11
CA LYS A 2 8.07 0.83 -10.09
C LYS A 2 7.24 -0.35 -9.60
N ALA A 3 6.51 -0.98 -10.51
CA ALA A 3 5.70 -2.15 -10.22
C ALA A 3 5.75 -3.17 -11.33
N ARG A 4 5.50 -4.43 -10.98
CA ARG A 4 5.52 -5.54 -11.91
C ARG A 4 4.16 -6.24 -11.90
N ILE A 5 3.70 -6.64 -13.08
CA ILE A 5 2.50 -7.48 -13.21
C ILE A 5 2.89 -8.92 -12.89
N ILE A 6 2.12 -9.64 -12.06
CA ILE A 6 2.54 -10.97 -11.57
C ILE A 6 1.53 -12.07 -11.87
N GLU A 7 0.22 -11.78 -11.86
CA GLU A 7 -0.79 -12.84 -11.88
C GLU A 7 -1.51 -13.01 -13.21
N GLN A 8 -1.90 -11.93 -13.89
CA GLN A 8 -2.67 -12.01 -15.14
C GLN A 8 -2.25 -10.88 -16.10
N PRO A 9 -2.21 -11.14 -17.42
CA PRO A 9 -1.94 -10.09 -18.39
C PRO A 9 -3.00 -8.99 -18.26
N ALA A 10 -2.54 -7.74 -18.25
CA ALA A 10 -3.38 -6.60 -17.96
C ALA A 10 -3.50 -5.68 -19.16
N ARG A 11 -4.75 -5.38 -19.55
CA ARG A 11 -5.02 -4.39 -20.58
C ARG A 11 -4.78 -2.99 -20.04
N VAL A 12 -3.99 -2.22 -20.79
CA VAL A 12 -3.77 -0.80 -20.55
C VAL A 12 -4.67 -0.02 -21.49
N TYR A 13 -5.49 0.84 -20.91
CA TYR A 13 -6.45 1.68 -21.61
C TYR A 13 -5.90 3.10 -21.73
N ARG A 14 -6.21 3.78 -22.83
CA ARG A 14 -5.83 5.19 -23.03
C ARG A 14 -6.42 6.10 -21.95
N GLU A 15 -7.65 5.81 -21.53
CA GLU A 15 -8.35 6.50 -20.46
C GLU A 15 -8.80 5.53 -19.38
N ALA A 16 -9.17 6.07 -18.21
CA ALA A 16 -9.74 5.32 -17.09
C ALA A 16 -11.19 4.87 -17.38
N ASP A 17 -11.40 4.17 -18.49
CA ASP A 17 -12.71 3.73 -18.99
C ASP A 17 -12.59 2.39 -19.73
N LEU A 18 -13.50 1.44 -19.47
CA LEU A 18 -13.49 0.12 -20.13
C LEU A 18 -13.87 0.22 -21.61
N ASN A 19 -14.56 1.30 -22.01
CA ASN A 19 -14.89 1.56 -23.41
C ASN A 19 -13.78 2.32 -24.15
N SER A 20 -12.72 2.74 -23.45
CA SER A 20 -11.55 3.35 -24.09
C SER A 20 -10.83 2.31 -24.95
N PRO A 21 -10.20 2.72 -26.07
CA PRO A 21 -9.29 1.83 -26.78
C PRO A 21 -8.15 1.39 -25.84
N SER A 22 -7.85 0.09 -25.87
CA SER A 22 -6.65 -0.48 -25.27
C SER A 22 -5.44 -0.07 -26.11
N ILE A 23 -4.41 0.43 -25.44
CA ILE A 23 -3.15 0.88 -26.07
C ILE A 23 -2.04 -0.16 -25.93
N ALA A 24 -2.12 -1.05 -24.94
CA ALA A 24 -1.15 -2.11 -24.72
C ALA A 24 -1.76 -3.27 -23.92
N ASP A 25 -1.16 -4.46 -24.06
CA ASP A 25 -1.37 -5.62 -23.19
C ASP A 25 -0.09 -5.89 -22.41
N LEU A 26 -0.12 -5.59 -21.10
CA LEU A 26 0.99 -5.85 -20.20
C LEU A 26 1.05 -7.33 -19.87
N GLN A 27 2.15 -7.98 -20.24
CA GLN A 27 2.37 -9.38 -19.93
C GLN A 27 2.74 -9.54 -18.45
N VAL A 28 2.53 -10.76 -17.94
CA VAL A 28 3.04 -11.14 -16.63
C VAL A 28 4.56 -11.00 -16.63
N GLY A 29 5.07 -10.27 -15.65
CA GLY A 29 6.47 -9.94 -15.51
C GLY A 29 6.88 -8.59 -16.11
N THR A 30 5.98 -7.85 -16.78
CA THR A 30 6.30 -6.51 -17.30
C THR A 30 6.36 -5.49 -16.18
N GLU A 31 7.40 -4.66 -16.20
CA GLU A 31 7.58 -3.54 -15.26
C GLU A 31 7.00 -2.26 -15.83
N VAL A 32 6.27 -1.54 -14.98
CA VAL A 32 5.65 -0.27 -15.29
C VAL A 32 5.81 0.69 -14.12
N GLU A 33 5.83 1.98 -14.40
CA GLU A 33 5.78 2.96 -13.32
C GLU A 33 4.34 3.23 -12.94
N LEU A 34 4.01 3.02 -11.66
CA LEU A 34 2.69 3.35 -11.12
C LEU A 34 2.61 4.85 -10.82
N GLY A 35 1.48 5.43 -11.24
CA GLY A 35 1.02 6.75 -10.88
C GLY A 35 -0.22 6.70 -9.98
N ALA A 36 -1.00 7.78 -9.98
CA ALA A 36 -2.17 7.92 -9.12
C ALA A 36 -3.28 6.90 -9.43
N VAL A 37 -4.02 6.52 -8.39
CA VAL A 37 -5.24 5.71 -8.50
C VAL A 37 -6.46 6.64 -8.62
N LYS A 38 -7.27 6.46 -9.66
CA LYS A 38 -8.53 7.19 -9.90
C LYS A 38 -9.71 6.24 -9.83
N LYS A 39 -10.87 6.71 -9.39
CA LYS A 39 -12.12 5.92 -9.40
C LYS A 39 -13.08 6.52 -10.42
N LYS A 40 -13.56 5.71 -11.36
CA LYS A 40 -14.53 6.12 -12.39
C LYS A 40 -15.56 5.01 -12.57
N HIS A 41 -16.85 5.35 -12.54
CA HIS A 41 -17.97 4.40 -12.70
C HIS A 41 -17.92 3.16 -11.78
N GLY A 42 -17.45 3.33 -10.54
CA GLY A 42 -17.35 2.22 -9.57
C GLY A 42 -16.07 1.39 -9.68
N THR A 43 -15.31 1.51 -10.77
CA THR A 43 -14.04 0.82 -11.00
C THR A 43 -12.86 1.70 -10.57
N GLU A 44 -11.90 1.12 -9.84
CA GLU A 44 -10.61 1.76 -9.54
C GLU A 44 -9.69 1.61 -10.75
N TRP A 45 -8.87 2.62 -11.02
CA TRP A 45 -7.98 2.71 -12.17
C TRP A 45 -6.62 3.16 -11.71
N VAL A 46 -5.60 2.36 -12.00
CA VAL A 46 -4.22 2.67 -11.67
C VAL A 46 -3.56 3.27 -12.91
N ALA A 47 -3.06 4.50 -12.80
CA ALA A 47 -2.25 5.08 -13.87
C ALA A 47 -0.93 4.31 -13.96
N VAL A 48 -0.53 3.94 -15.18
CA VAL A 48 0.74 3.26 -15.48
C VAL A 48 1.48 4.05 -16.55
N THR A 49 2.79 4.15 -16.41
CA THR A 49 3.69 4.64 -17.46
C THR A 49 4.49 3.45 -17.97
N LEU A 50 4.35 3.18 -19.26
CA LEU A 50 5.05 2.14 -20.00
C LEU A 50 6.52 2.53 -20.20
N SER A 51 7.36 1.56 -20.57
CA SER A 51 8.80 1.77 -20.80
C SER A 51 9.10 2.72 -21.98
N ASP A 52 8.17 2.89 -22.91
CA ASP A 52 8.22 3.84 -24.01
C ASP A 52 7.78 5.28 -23.59
N GLY A 53 7.47 5.48 -22.31
CA GLY A 53 6.99 6.74 -21.76
C GLY A 53 5.49 6.99 -21.97
N GLN A 54 4.77 6.09 -22.62
CA GLN A 54 3.34 6.22 -22.86
C GLN A 54 2.56 5.97 -21.57
N ARG A 55 1.65 6.88 -21.23
CA ARG A 55 0.79 6.78 -20.06
C ARG A 55 -0.53 6.11 -20.42
N GLY A 56 -1.00 5.23 -19.55
CA GLY A 56 -2.31 4.60 -19.66
C GLY A 56 -2.88 4.23 -18.29
N TYR A 57 -4.01 3.52 -18.31
CA TYR A 57 -4.76 3.16 -17.12
C TYR A 57 -5.08 1.67 -17.12
N VAL A 58 -4.89 1.04 -15.96
CA VAL A 58 -5.18 -0.38 -15.75
C VAL A 58 -6.30 -0.51 -14.71
N PRO A 59 -7.30 -1.39 -14.91
CA PRO A 59 -8.35 -1.62 -13.92
C PRO A 59 -7.76 -2.13 -12.60
N GLY A 60 -8.22 -1.63 -11.47
CA GLY A 60 -7.73 -1.94 -10.11
C GLY A 60 -8.00 -3.37 -9.63
N GLU A 61 -8.79 -4.15 -10.38
CA GLU A 61 -8.87 -5.61 -10.22
C GLU A 61 -7.58 -6.31 -10.68
N THR A 62 -6.78 -5.64 -11.52
CA THR A 62 -5.46 -6.10 -11.91
C THR A 62 -4.54 -6.01 -10.69
N ARG A 63 -4.09 -7.18 -10.22
CA ARG A 63 -3.15 -7.27 -9.10
C ARG A 63 -1.75 -6.86 -9.56
N ILE A 64 -1.48 -5.57 -9.40
CA ILE A 64 -0.16 -4.99 -9.62
C ILE A 64 0.55 -4.90 -8.26
N TYR A 65 1.76 -5.43 -8.17
CA TYR A 65 2.54 -5.38 -6.93
C TYR A 65 3.64 -4.32 -7.05
N GLN A 66 3.66 -3.41 -6.08
CA GLN A 66 4.71 -2.41 -5.92
C GLN A 66 6.00 -3.13 -5.51
N ILE A 67 7.06 -2.92 -6.28
CA ILE A 67 8.38 -3.40 -5.91
C ILE A 67 8.87 -2.48 -4.78
N LYS A 68 8.89 -2.98 -3.55
CA LYS A 68 9.32 -2.18 -2.39
C LYS A 68 10.83 -2.30 -2.20
N GLU A 69 11.50 -1.17 -1.98
CA GLU A 69 12.90 -1.15 -1.55
C GLU A 69 12.97 -1.61 -0.08
N ALA A 70 14.00 -2.38 0.26
CA ALA A 70 14.27 -2.87 1.59
C ALA A 70 15.75 -2.72 1.93
N THR A 71 16.03 -2.58 3.21
CA THR A 71 17.38 -2.43 3.77
C THR A 71 17.67 -3.57 4.74
N LEU A 72 18.86 -4.17 4.65
CA LEU A 72 19.27 -5.23 5.57
C LEU A 72 19.53 -4.69 6.99
N LEU A 73 18.94 -5.32 8.01
CA LEU A 73 19.17 -4.94 9.42
C LEU A 73 20.22 -5.80 10.13
N GLN A 74 20.42 -7.03 9.67
CA GLN A 74 21.42 -7.96 10.21
C GLN A 74 22.81 -7.73 9.60
N LYS A 75 23.83 -8.34 10.21
CA LYS A 75 25.25 -8.12 9.85
C LYS A 75 25.53 -8.53 8.40
N THR A 76 25.08 -9.71 8.02
CA THR A 76 25.22 -10.27 6.67
C THR A 76 24.05 -11.17 6.33
N VAL A 77 23.77 -11.34 5.05
CA VAL A 77 22.86 -12.38 4.53
C VAL A 77 23.40 -12.88 3.18
N ASP A 78 23.33 -14.18 2.97
CA ASP A 78 23.69 -14.81 1.71
C ASP A 78 22.47 -14.82 0.79
N VAL A 79 22.68 -14.40 -0.45
CA VAL A 79 21.69 -14.40 -1.52
C VAL A 79 21.94 -15.61 -2.39
N HIS A 80 20.97 -16.50 -2.47
CA HIS A 80 21.05 -17.73 -3.22
C HIS A 80 20.44 -17.58 -4.62
N ALA A 81 20.97 -18.32 -5.59
CA ALA A 81 20.43 -18.35 -6.97
C ALA A 81 19.03 -18.99 -7.05
N GLU A 82 18.74 -19.92 -6.13
CA GLU A 82 17.49 -20.65 -6.01
C GLU A 82 17.02 -20.65 -4.55
N PRO A 83 15.72 -20.87 -4.25
CA PRO A 83 15.19 -20.89 -2.89
C PRO A 83 15.56 -22.16 -2.12
N SER A 84 16.87 -22.46 -2.03
CA SER A 84 17.41 -23.63 -1.33
C SER A 84 18.74 -23.31 -0.66
N LEU A 85 18.96 -23.85 0.55
CA LEU A 85 20.23 -23.72 1.25
C LEU A 85 21.41 -24.38 0.52
N GLN A 86 21.15 -25.32 -0.38
CA GLN A 86 22.18 -25.98 -1.20
C GLN A 86 22.53 -25.18 -2.46
N ALA A 87 21.74 -24.17 -2.80
CA ALA A 87 21.95 -23.36 -3.98
C ALA A 87 23.18 -22.46 -3.81
N PRO A 88 23.94 -22.19 -4.90
CA PRO A 88 25.11 -21.36 -4.83
C PRO A 88 24.76 -19.94 -4.37
N VAL A 89 25.59 -19.41 -3.47
CA VAL A 89 25.54 -18.01 -3.04
C VAL A 89 26.01 -17.16 -4.21
N THR A 90 25.12 -16.31 -4.69
CA THR A 90 25.37 -15.39 -5.81
C THR A 90 25.99 -14.10 -5.31
N VAL A 91 25.49 -13.59 -4.18
CA VAL A 91 25.92 -12.33 -3.56
C VAL A 91 25.79 -12.46 -2.05
N GLN A 92 26.63 -11.76 -1.29
CA GLN A 92 26.47 -11.59 0.15
C GLN A 92 26.22 -10.12 0.47
N TYR A 93 25.05 -9.81 1.02
CA TYR A 93 24.73 -8.46 1.49
C TYR A 93 25.21 -8.25 2.92
N LYS A 94 25.53 -7.00 3.23
CA LYS A 94 25.93 -6.50 4.55
C LYS A 94 24.85 -5.58 5.11
N LYS A 95 24.94 -5.31 6.41
CA LYS A 95 24.04 -4.38 7.09
C LYS A 95 23.94 -3.06 6.32
N ASN A 96 22.73 -2.54 6.19
CA ASN A 96 22.35 -1.34 5.45
C ASN A 96 22.42 -1.44 3.92
N ASP A 97 22.78 -2.59 3.36
CA ASP A 97 22.64 -2.80 1.92
C ASP A 97 21.17 -2.75 1.52
N ARG A 98 20.92 -2.22 0.33
CA ARG A 98 19.59 -2.00 -0.20
C ARG A 98 19.31 -2.90 -1.39
N PHE A 99 18.09 -3.40 -1.45
CA PHE A 99 17.61 -4.28 -2.50
C PHE A 99 16.10 -4.16 -2.64
N TRP A 100 15.56 -4.65 -3.74
CA TRP A 100 14.14 -4.60 -4.04
C TRP A 100 13.49 -5.95 -3.77
N ILE A 101 12.30 -5.94 -3.18
CA ILE A 101 11.49 -7.15 -2.97
C ILE A 101 10.57 -7.33 -4.18
N VAL A 102 10.74 -8.44 -4.89
CA VAL A 102 10.08 -8.68 -6.19
C VAL A 102 8.64 -9.18 -6.02
N GLN A 103 8.33 -9.87 -4.92
CA GLN A 103 6.98 -10.39 -4.66
C GLN A 103 6.48 -9.98 -3.27
N TYR A 104 5.43 -9.16 -3.27
CA TYR A 104 4.71 -8.74 -2.07
C TYR A 104 3.28 -9.30 -2.12
N LYS A 105 2.65 -9.64 -0.98
CA LYS A 105 1.23 -10.03 -0.93
C LYS A 105 0.40 -9.00 -0.17
N LYS A 106 -0.89 -8.94 -0.50
CA LYS A 106 -1.90 -8.19 0.25
C LYS A 106 -1.87 -8.62 1.74
N ASN A 107 -1.96 -7.64 2.65
CA ASN A 107 -1.77 -7.70 4.13
C ASN A 107 -0.32 -7.51 4.62
N ASP A 108 0.46 -6.71 3.90
CA ASP A 108 1.80 -6.28 4.25
C ASP A 108 2.85 -7.37 4.52
N ARG A 109 2.59 -8.61 4.10
CA ARG A 109 3.52 -9.74 4.24
C ARG A 109 4.19 -10.05 2.90
N PHE A 110 5.48 -10.39 2.98
CA PHE A 110 6.24 -10.88 1.84
C PHE A 110 5.61 -12.16 1.29
N CYS A 111 5.63 -12.34 -0.04
CA CYS A 111 5.36 -13.65 -0.62
C CYS A 111 6.55 -14.55 -0.30
N LEU A 112 6.34 -15.49 0.61
CA LEU A 112 7.34 -16.51 0.91
C LEU A 112 7.23 -17.62 -0.13
N VAL A 113 8.30 -17.84 -0.87
CA VAL A 113 8.48 -19.02 -1.72
C VAL A 113 8.83 -20.18 -0.80
N LYS A 114 8.00 -21.23 -0.80
CA LYS A 114 8.23 -22.42 0.03
C LYS A 114 8.90 -23.51 -0.78
N GLN A 115 10.04 -24.00 -0.29
CA GLN A 115 10.70 -25.19 -0.82
C GLN A 115 10.92 -26.16 0.35
N GLY A 116 9.98 -27.10 0.52
CA GLY A 116 9.92 -27.93 1.73
C GLY A 116 9.43 -27.14 2.94
N GLU A 117 10.19 -27.18 4.04
CA GLU A 117 9.93 -26.40 5.26
C GLU A 117 10.54 -24.99 5.23
N GLU A 118 11.41 -24.71 4.26
CA GLU A 118 12.12 -23.43 4.16
C GLU A 118 11.26 -22.37 3.47
N GLU A 119 11.31 -21.15 4.00
CA GLU A 119 10.64 -19.97 3.47
C GLU A 119 11.68 -19.01 2.88
N TRP A 120 11.39 -18.46 1.70
CA TRP A 120 12.32 -17.64 0.95
C TRP A 120 11.67 -16.36 0.43
N VAL A 121 12.40 -15.26 0.46
CA VAL A 121 11.99 -13.98 -0.14
C VAL A 121 12.77 -13.78 -1.43
N LYS A 122 12.03 -13.58 -2.52
CA LYS A 122 12.62 -13.21 -3.80
C LYS A 122 12.96 -11.73 -3.82
N ILE A 123 14.23 -11.43 -4.04
CA ILE A 123 14.78 -10.09 -4.07
C ILE A 123 15.48 -9.80 -5.40
N ARG A 124 15.81 -8.53 -5.61
CA ARG A 124 16.55 -8.06 -6.77
C ARG A 124 17.51 -6.94 -6.38
N ASP A 125 18.69 -6.95 -6.99
CA ASP A 125 19.69 -5.91 -6.82
C ASP A 125 19.46 -4.70 -7.76
N SER A 126 20.36 -3.71 -7.71
CA SER A 126 20.29 -2.51 -8.57
C SER A 126 20.68 -2.79 -10.02
N ALA A 127 21.41 -3.89 -10.28
CA ALA A 127 21.80 -4.33 -11.61
C ALA A 127 20.70 -5.15 -12.30
N GLY A 128 19.64 -5.50 -11.59
CA GLY A 128 18.53 -6.31 -12.09
C GLY A 128 18.67 -7.80 -11.83
N ASN A 129 19.74 -8.24 -11.17
CA ASN A 129 19.93 -9.65 -10.82
C ASN A 129 18.95 -10.04 -9.73
N GLU A 130 18.23 -11.13 -9.95
CA GLU A 130 17.29 -11.70 -8.99
C GLU A 130 18.01 -12.74 -8.12
N GLY A 131 17.54 -12.89 -6.88
CA GLY A 131 18.04 -13.90 -5.96
C GLY A 131 17.08 -14.15 -4.82
N PHE A 132 17.43 -15.07 -3.94
CA PHE A 132 16.59 -15.51 -2.82
C PHE A 132 17.34 -15.34 -1.50
N ILE A 133 16.65 -14.78 -0.51
CA ILE A 133 17.13 -14.70 0.88
C ILE A 133 16.17 -15.48 1.79
N ALA A 134 16.66 -15.96 2.92
CA ALA A 134 15.84 -16.70 3.88
C ALA A 134 14.69 -15.82 4.43
N GLY A 135 13.53 -16.43 4.66
CA GLY A 135 12.30 -15.77 5.08
C GLY A 135 12.36 -15.12 6.46
N ASP A 136 13.27 -15.59 7.31
CA ASP A 136 13.55 -15.06 8.66
C ASP A 136 14.54 -13.89 8.67
N THR A 137 15.05 -13.49 7.48
CA THR A 137 16.00 -12.37 7.35
C THR A 137 15.40 -11.08 7.89
N LYS A 138 16.13 -10.41 8.79
CA LYS A 138 15.73 -9.13 9.36
C LYS A 138 15.95 -8.00 8.34
N ILE A 139 14.86 -7.53 7.76
CA ILE A 139 14.86 -6.45 6.77
C ILE A 139 13.95 -5.30 7.22
N ASN A 140 14.34 -4.08 6.90
CA ASN A 140 13.48 -2.91 6.99
C ASN A 140 12.96 -2.57 5.61
N VAL A 141 11.67 -2.79 5.37
CA VAL A 141 11.03 -2.32 4.14
C VAL A 141 10.95 -0.81 4.23
N VAL A 142 11.56 -0.12 3.28
CA VAL A 142 11.38 1.31 3.14
C VAL A 142 9.90 1.51 2.83
N GLN A 143 9.13 1.92 3.84
CA GLN A 143 7.76 2.35 3.63
C GLN A 143 7.85 3.63 2.81
N GLU A 144 7.61 3.53 1.52
CA GLU A 144 7.21 4.71 0.77
C GLU A 144 5.93 5.20 1.45
N GLU A 145 6.01 6.40 2.05
CA GLU A 145 4.85 7.12 2.59
C GLU A 145 3.69 6.94 1.59
N PRO A 146 2.57 6.33 1.99
CA PRO A 146 1.49 6.07 1.05
C PRO A 146 1.08 7.42 0.48
N VAL A 147 1.29 7.60 -0.83
CA VAL A 147 0.87 8.82 -1.53
C VAL A 147 -0.57 9.05 -1.16
N ALA A 148 -0.80 10.12 -0.39
CA ALA A 148 -2.07 10.44 0.24
C ALA A 148 -3.14 10.50 -0.85
N THR A 149 -3.84 9.40 -1.06
CA THR A 149 -4.87 9.34 -2.08
C THR A 149 -6.08 10.04 -1.48
N LYS A 150 -6.64 11.05 -2.16
CA LYS A 150 -7.82 11.80 -1.70
C LYS A 150 -8.96 10.89 -1.20
N GLY A 151 -9.07 9.67 -1.76
CA GLY A 151 -10.03 8.64 -1.33
C GLY A 151 -9.83 8.04 0.07
N ALA A 152 -8.61 8.03 0.61
CA ALA A 152 -8.34 7.59 1.99
C ALA A 152 -8.63 8.70 3.02
N GLY A 153 -8.30 9.96 2.68
CA GLY A 153 -8.62 11.13 3.49
C GLY A 153 -10.14 11.32 3.66
N GLY A 154 -10.92 11.12 2.60
CA GLY A 154 -12.38 11.26 2.65
C GLY A 154 -13.08 10.30 3.61
N LYS A 155 -12.62 9.04 3.71
CA LYS A 155 -13.16 8.07 4.67
C LYS A 155 -12.82 8.45 6.11
N ASN A 156 -11.59 8.90 6.36
CA ASN A 156 -11.15 9.36 7.68
C ASN A 156 -11.92 10.61 8.15
N MET A 157 -12.22 11.54 7.23
CA MET A 157 -13.08 12.69 7.52
C MET A 157 -14.51 12.26 7.87
N LEU A 158 -15.11 11.32 7.13
CA LEU A 158 -16.48 10.88 7.39
C LEU A 158 -16.63 10.17 8.75
N PHE A 159 -15.73 9.24 9.07
CA PHE A 159 -15.76 8.53 10.35
C PHE A 159 -15.42 9.46 11.53
N GLY A 160 -14.47 10.38 11.36
CA GLY A 160 -14.14 11.38 12.38
C GLY A 160 -15.30 12.33 12.68
N ALA A 161 -15.98 12.83 11.63
CA ALA A 161 -17.17 13.66 11.77
C ALA A 161 -18.33 12.89 12.46
N MET A 162 -18.54 11.63 12.11
CA MET A 162 -19.59 10.80 12.71
C MET A 162 -19.35 10.55 14.21
N TRP A 163 -18.11 10.24 14.62
CA TRP A 163 -17.76 10.09 16.03
C TRP A 163 -17.88 11.40 16.82
N CYS A 164 -17.47 12.52 16.21
CA CYS A 164 -17.60 13.83 16.84
C CYS A 164 -19.07 14.20 17.05
N ILE A 165 -19.91 14.07 16.01
CA ILE A 165 -21.35 14.36 16.09
C ILE A 165 -22.04 13.43 17.08
N GLY A 166 -21.73 12.13 17.03
CA GLY A 166 -22.28 11.15 17.97
C GLY A 166 -21.93 11.48 19.43
N GLY A 167 -20.68 11.81 19.73
CA GLY A 167 -20.25 12.23 21.06
C GLY A 167 -20.92 13.53 21.54
N THR A 168 -21.09 14.51 20.64
CA THR A 168 -21.80 15.75 20.94
C THR A 168 -23.28 15.53 21.22
N VAL A 169 -23.96 14.68 20.44
CA VAL A 169 -25.38 14.36 20.64
C VAL A 169 -25.59 13.65 21.98
N VAL A 170 -24.78 12.63 22.30
CA VAL A 170 -24.87 11.94 23.61
C VAL A 170 -24.69 12.93 24.76
N THR A 171 -23.67 13.80 24.66
CA THR A 171 -23.41 14.81 25.68
C THR A 171 -24.58 15.80 25.83
N ALA A 172 -25.19 16.24 24.72
CA ALA A 172 -26.34 17.15 24.74
C ALA A 172 -27.61 16.51 25.31
N VAL A 173 -27.88 15.24 24.97
CA VAL A 173 -29.03 14.49 25.51
C VAL A 173 -28.87 14.29 27.01
N THR A 174 -27.71 13.80 27.46
CA THR A 174 -27.45 13.61 28.90
C THR A 174 -27.48 14.94 29.67
N TYR A 175 -27.03 16.05 29.05
CA TYR A 175 -27.20 17.39 29.62
C TYR A 175 -28.67 17.80 29.77
N SER A 176 -29.50 17.54 28.74
CA SER A 176 -30.91 17.91 28.74
C SER A 176 -31.72 17.12 29.78
N GLU A 177 -31.40 15.84 29.97
CA GLU A 177 -32.02 15.00 31.01
C GLU A 177 -31.54 15.43 32.42
N ALA A 178 -30.24 15.66 32.58
CA ALA A 178 -29.67 16.10 33.86
C ALA A 178 -30.17 17.49 34.30
N SER A 179 -30.47 18.39 33.35
CA SER A 179 -30.94 19.76 33.61
C SER A 179 -32.43 19.83 34.00
N SER A 180 -33.21 18.78 33.71
CA SER A 180 -34.66 18.77 33.89
C SER A 180 -35.10 18.11 35.20
N GLU A 181 -34.41 17.04 35.63
CA GLU A 181 -34.80 16.26 36.82
C GLU A 181 -33.68 16.08 37.86
N GLY A 182 -32.47 16.63 37.61
CA GLY A 182 -31.32 16.45 38.48
C GLY A 182 -30.69 15.06 38.32
N GLY A 183 -29.85 14.90 37.29
CA GLY A 183 -29.21 13.63 36.94
C GLY A 183 -27.69 13.74 36.72
N THR A 184 -27.03 12.60 36.48
CA THR A 184 -25.58 12.52 36.24
C THR A 184 -25.23 12.98 34.81
N TYR A 185 -24.41 14.01 34.68
CA TYR A 185 -23.94 14.52 33.40
C TYR A 185 -22.72 13.71 32.89
N ILE A 186 -22.90 12.99 31.78
CA ILE A 186 -21.83 12.23 31.12
C ILE A 186 -21.32 13.01 29.91
N ILE A 187 -20.07 13.45 29.98
CA ILE A 187 -19.39 14.07 28.84
C ILE A 187 -18.65 12.97 28.08
N ALA A 188 -19.06 12.70 26.84
CA ALA A 188 -18.37 11.76 25.96
C ALA A 188 -17.09 12.38 25.35
N TRP A 189 -16.27 13.03 26.19
CA TRP A 189 -15.11 13.81 25.75
C TRP A 189 -14.10 12.97 24.96
N GLY A 190 -13.96 11.68 25.28
CA GLY A 190 -13.11 10.75 24.53
C GLY A 190 -13.55 10.58 23.08
N ALA A 191 -14.86 10.39 22.83
CA ALA A 191 -15.40 10.25 21.47
C ALA A 191 -15.31 11.57 20.69
N ILE A 192 -15.56 12.71 21.36
CA ILE A 192 -15.48 14.04 20.75
C ILE A 192 -14.04 14.37 20.35
N VAL A 193 -13.07 14.20 21.26
CA VAL A 193 -11.65 14.50 21.00
C VAL A 193 -11.07 13.53 19.96
N PHE A 194 -11.38 12.23 20.06
CA PHE A 194 -10.92 11.25 19.09
C PHE A 194 -11.49 11.54 17.69
N GLY A 195 -12.79 11.82 17.59
CA GLY A 195 -13.45 12.19 16.33
C GLY A 195 -12.86 13.46 15.72
N ALA A 196 -12.65 14.51 16.53
CA ALA A 196 -12.05 15.76 16.09
C ALA A 196 -10.61 15.58 15.59
N LEU A 197 -9.77 14.82 16.29
CA LEU A 197 -8.41 14.52 15.85
C LEU A 197 -8.38 13.69 14.56
N GLN A 198 -9.27 12.71 14.43
CA GLN A 198 -9.39 11.90 13.22
C GLN A 198 -9.87 12.73 12.02
N PHE A 199 -10.80 13.65 12.24
CA PHE A 199 -11.28 14.59 11.22
C PHE A 199 -10.17 15.54 10.77
N LEU A 200 -9.45 16.17 11.70
CA LEU A 200 -8.35 17.09 11.39
C LEU A 200 -7.21 16.40 10.63
N LYS A 201 -6.88 15.15 11.01
CA LYS A 201 -5.93 14.32 10.24
C LYS A 201 -6.41 14.08 8.81
N GLY A 202 -7.70 13.79 8.62
CA GLY A 202 -8.30 13.63 7.30
C GLY A 202 -8.24 14.90 6.45
N VAL A 203 -8.53 16.06 7.05
CA VAL A 203 -8.43 17.38 6.39
C VAL A 203 -6.99 17.65 5.96
N TRP A 204 -6.01 17.43 6.85
CA TRP A 204 -4.59 17.58 6.51
C TRP A 204 -4.17 16.67 5.36
N GLN A 205 -4.60 15.40 5.38
CA GLN A 205 -4.30 14.43 4.33
C GLN A 205 -4.90 14.80 2.97
N VAL A 206 -6.05 15.50 2.94
CA VAL A 206 -6.67 16.02 1.71
C VAL A 206 -5.95 17.28 1.22
N LEU A 207 -5.53 18.16 2.13
CA LEU A 207 -4.85 19.41 1.78
C LEU A 207 -3.41 19.19 1.28
N THR A 208 -2.70 18.18 1.79
CA THR A 208 -1.34 17.85 1.34
C THR A 208 -1.30 16.94 0.12
N ALA A 209 -2.43 16.35 -0.27
CA ALA A 209 -2.56 15.61 -1.53
C ALA A 209 -2.62 16.59 -2.72
N SER A 210 -1.44 16.94 -3.28
CA SER A 210 -1.34 17.68 -4.55
C SER A 210 -1.88 16.86 -5.72
N ASP A 211 -2.60 17.53 -6.64
CA ASP A 211 -3.17 16.97 -7.88
C ASP A 211 -2.12 16.50 -8.91
#